data_AF-A0A1M7RD59-F1
#
_entry.id   AF-A0A1M7RD59-F1
#
_cell.length_a   1.000
_cell.length_b   1.000
_cell.length_c   1.000
_cell.angle_alpha   90.00
_cell.angle_beta   90.00
_cell.angle_gamma   90.00
#
_symmetry.space_group_name_H-M   'P 1'
#
loop_
_entity.id
_entity.type
_entity.pdbx_description
1 polymer ?
#
loop_
_entity_poly.entity_id
_entity_poly.type
_entity_poly.pdbx_seq_one_letter_code
_entity_poly.pdbx_strand_id
1 'polypeptide(L)'
;MDTFIHILGLSNILKSFPRKLDFFSKTGLLSSRSLEKLNRIRNKMEHEYADPNLAEIDAYFDLASGFIHSLEGYIFMLGSHKEQEWERKDIPDKVALRIKLNQTPPQITFQIAGGRTITFDAKHFDTYLQGLEIYFLICRATALLSADYVIYKLNRNKSPNTGGRYSR
;
A
#
# COMPACT_ATOMS: atom_id res chain seq x y z
N MET A 1 -2.87 -13.37 -0.81
CA MET A 1 -2.53 -12.47 0.33
C MET A 1 -1.29 -12.94 1.08
N ASP A 2 -1.28 -14.18 1.61
CA ASP A 2 -0.15 -14.70 2.39
C ASP A 2 1.19 -14.62 1.68
N THR A 3 1.24 -14.99 0.40
CA THR A 3 2.45 -14.86 -0.42
C THR A 3 2.99 -13.43 -0.45
N PHE A 4 2.11 -12.44 -0.66
CA PHE A 4 2.49 -11.02 -0.66
C PHE A 4 3.06 -10.57 0.69
N ILE A 5 2.38 -10.94 1.77
CA ILE A 5 2.80 -10.63 3.14
C ILE A 5 4.15 -11.28 3.47
N HIS A 6 4.36 -12.51 3.00
CA HIS A 6 5.62 -13.23 3.16
C HIS A 6 6.77 -12.55 2.41
N ILE A 7 6.53 -12.11 1.17
CA ILE A 7 7.50 -11.34 0.39
C ILE A 7 7.87 -10.04 1.11
N LEU A 8 6.96 -9.41 1.86
CA LEU A 8 7.29 -8.22 2.66
C LEU A 8 8.01 -8.54 3.99
N GLY A 9 8.21 -9.81 4.34
CA GLY A 9 8.76 -10.22 5.64
C GLY A 9 7.78 -10.07 6.81
N LEU A 10 6.48 -9.90 6.53
CA LEU A 10 5.46 -9.53 7.54
C LEU A 10 4.64 -10.73 8.05
N SER A 11 4.95 -11.97 7.65
CA SER A 11 4.17 -13.17 8.02
C SER A 11 3.99 -13.34 9.53
N ASN A 12 5.01 -12.98 10.32
CA ASN A 12 4.95 -13.10 11.79
C ASN A 12 4.14 -11.97 12.46
N ILE A 13 3.88 -10.86 11.75
CA ILE A 13 3.18 -9.68 12.25
C ILE A 13 1.69 -9.74 11.88
N LEU A 14 1.39 -10.16 10.64
CA LEU A 14 0.05 -10.19 10.06
C LEU A 14 -0.54 -11.60 10.00
N LYS A 15 -0.91 -12.14 11.15
CA LYS A 15 -1.42 -13.52 11.27
C LYS A 15 -2.92 -13.68 10.95
N SER A 16 -3.76 -12.74 11.38
CA SER A 16 -5.23 -12.87 11.25
C SER A 16 -5.77 -12.20 9.99
N PHE A 17 -6.80 -12.81 9.37
CA PHE A 17 -7.43 -12.29 8.17
C PHE A 17 -7.88 -10.81 8.29
N PRO A 18 -8.53 -10.37 9.39
CA PRO A 18 -8.89 -8.96 9.55
C PRO A 18 -7.69 -8.00 9.52
N ARG A 19 -6.56 -8.40 10.14
CA ARG A 19 -5.33 -7.59 10.11
C ARG A 19 -4.72 -7.50 8.71
N LYS A 20 -4.85 -8.56 7.91
CA LYS A 20 -4.42 -8.56 6.51
C LYS A 20 -5.26 -7.58 5.69
N LEU A 21 -6.59 -7.58 5.87
CA LEU A 21 -7.48 -6.62 5.19
C LEU A 21 -7.17 -5.17 5.59
N ASP A 22 -6.99 -4.90 6.89
CA ASP A 22 -6.61 -3.57 7.39
C ASP A 22 -5.29 -3.09 6.77
N PHE A 23 -4.30 -3.99 6.67
CA PHE A 23 -3.05 -3.72 5.97
C PHE A 23 -3.26 -3.31 4.50
N PHE A 24 -4.04 -4.06 3.73
CA PHE A 24 -4.29 -3.74 2.31
C PHE A 24 -5.06 -2.43 2.13
N SER A 25 -5.95 -2.10 3.06
CA SER A 25 -6.67 -0.82 3.11
C SER A 25 -5.72 0.35 3.39
N LYS A 26 -4.92 0.26 4.46
CA LYS A 26 -4.02 1.32 4.91
C LYS A 26 -2.85 1.61 3.96
N THR A 27 -2.38 0.59 3.26
CA THR A 27 -1.31 0.75 2.25
C THR A 27 -1.82 1.29 0.91
N GLY A 28 -3.13 1.45 0.74
CA GLY A 28 -3.75 1.91 -0.49
C GLY A 28 -3.63 0.92 -1.66
N LEU A 29 -3.28 -0.34 -1.38
CA LEU A 29 -3.22 -1.42 -2.37
C LEU A 29 -4.62 -1.83 -2.83
N LEU A 30 -5.61 -1.69 -1.95
CA LEU A 30 -7.02 -1.84 -2.26
C LEU A 30 -7.83 -0.72 -1.61
N SER A 31 -8.93 -0.34 -2.26
CA SER A 31 -9.87 0.59 -1.65
C SER A 31 -10.63 -0.07 -0.49
N SER A 32 -10.88 0.69 0.58
CA SER A 32 -11.66 0.21 1.72
C SER A 32 -13.06 -0.24 1.29
N ARG A 33 -13.67 0.44 0.32
CA ARG A 33 -14.98 0.07 -0.25
C ARG A 33 -14.96 -1.31 -0.92
N SER A 34 -13.89 -1.63 -1.66
CA SER A 34 -13.73 -2.94 -2.28
C SER A 34 -13.58 -4.04 -1.23
N LEU A 35 -12.79 -3.78 -0.18
CA LEU A 35 -12.58 -4.72 0.93
C LEU A 35 -13.86 -4.95 1.74
N GLU A 36 -14.63 -3.90 2.02
CA GLU A 36 -15.94 -3.99 2.68
C GLU A 36 -16.92 -4.83 1.86
N LYS A 37 -16.97 -4.61 0.54
CA LYS A 37 -17.84 -5.40 -0.35
C LYS A 37 -17.44 -6.88 -0.35
N LEU A 38 -16.13 -7.19 -0.43
CA LEU A 38 -15.62 -8.56 -0.36
C LEU A 38 -15.99 -9.22 0.98
N ASN A 39 -15.77 -8.53 2.08
CA ASN A 39 -16.04 -9.06 3.42
C ASN A 39 -17.53 -9.29 3.65
N ARG A 40 -18.41 -8.39 3.14
CA ARG A 40 -19.86 -8.57 3.23
C ARG A 40 -20.34 -9.79 2.47
N ILE A 41 -19.90 -9.99 1.23
CA ILE A 41 -20.30 -11.15 0.42
C ILE A 41 -19.77 -12.44 1.06
N ARG A 42 -18.51 -12.45 1.53
CA ARG A 42 -17.94 -13.57 2.29
C ARG A 42 -18.77 -13.92 3.52
N ASN A 43 -19.08 -12.93 4.38
CA ASN A 43 -19.85 -13.16 5.60
C ASN A 43 -21.26 -13.70 5.29
N LYS A 44 -21.92 -13.19 4.25
CA LYS A 44 -23.23 -13.68 3.79
C LYS A 44 -23.15 -15.17 3.40
N MET A 45 -22.14 -15.55 2.63
CA MET A 45 -21.96 -16.96 2.21
C MET A 45 -21.54 -17.88 3.37
N GLU A 46 -20.66 -17.43 4.27
CA GLU A 46 -20.08 -18.27 5.33
C GLU A 46 -20.94 -18.35 6.61
N HIS A 47 -21.74 -17.33 6.90
CA HIS A 47 -22.46 -17.22 8.17
C HIS A 47 -23.98 -17.17 8.01
N GLU A 48 -24.49 -16.60 6.92
CA GLU A 48 -25.94 -16.54 6.68
C GLU A 48 -26.44 -17.74 5.89
N TYR A 49 -25.55 -18.58 5.33
CA TYR A 49 -25.87 -19.73 4.45
C TYR A 49 -26.87 -19.38 3.35
N ALA A 50 -26.94 -18.09 2.98
CA ALA A 50 -27.86 -17.60 1.98
C ALA A 50 -27.24 -17.83 0.60
N ASP A 51 -27.99 -18.48 -0.30
CA ASP A 51 -27.57 -18.64 -1.68
C ASP A 51 -27.39 -17.25 -2.33
N PRO A 52 -26.15 -16.86 -2.68
CA PRO A 52 -25.95 -15.60 -3.38
C PRO A 52 -26.57 -15.71 -4.77
N ASN A 53 -27.18 -14.62 -5.23
CA ASN A 53 -27.66 -14.61 -6.61
C ASN A 53 -26.48 -14.52 -7.60
N LEU A 54 -26.73 -14.86 -8.87
CA LEU A 54 -25.68 -14.89 -9.90
C LEU A 54 -24.90 -13.57 -9.98
N ALA A 55 -25.58 -12.42 -9.89
CA ALA A 55 -24.93 -11.11 -9.94
C ALA A 55 -24.02 -10.84 -8.73
N GLU A 56 -24.34 -11.37 -7.54
CA GLU A 56 -23.48 -11.30 -6.36
C GLU A 56 -22.23 -12.16 -6.51
N ILE A 57 -22.37 -13.35 -7.11
CA ILE A 57 -21.25 -14.26 -7.41
C ILE A 57 -20.32 -13.60 -8.44
N ASP A 58 -20.86 -13.09 -9.54
CA ASP A 58 -20.08 -12.42 -10.58
C ASP A 58 -19.32 -11.22 -10.02
N ALA A 59 -20.01 -10.37 -9.26
CA ALA A 59 -19.39 -9.20 -8.64
C ALA A 59 -18.30 -9.58 -7.62
N TYR A 60 -18.44 -10.71 -6.93
CA TYR A 60 -17.41 -11.22 -6.03
C TYR A 60 -16.21 -11.75 -6.81
N PHE A 61 -16.45 -12.53 -7.86
CA PHE A 61 -15.41 -13.10 -8.70
C PHE A 61 -14.57 -12.01 -9.36
N ASP A 62 -15.21 -10.98 -9.92
CA ASP A 62 -14.52 -9.83 -10.52
C ASP A 62 -13.64 -9.09 -9.50
N LEU A 63 -14.17 -8.89 -8.29
CA LEU A 63 -13.45 -8.17 -7.25
C LEU A 63 -12.28 -8.99 -6.70
N ALA A 64 -12.47 -10.30 -6.48
CA ALA A 64 -11.42 -11.21 -6.06
C ALA A 64 -10.33 -11.33 -7.13
N SER A 65 -10.73 -11.46 -8.41
CA SER A 65 -9.81 -11.53 -9.54
C SER A 65 -9.02 -10.22 -9.67
N GLY A 66 -9.68 -9.06 -9.67
CA GLY A 66 -8.99 -7.77 -9.73
C GLY A 66 -8.02 -7.56 -8.58
N PHE A 67 -8.34 -8.08 -7.39
CA PHE A 67 -7.43 -8.09 -6.27
C PHE A 67 -6.19 -8.97 -6.49
N ILE A 68 -6.39 -10.20 -6.98
CA ILE A 68 -5.27 -11.12 -7.27
C ILE A 68 -4.34 -10.49 -8.31
N HIS A 69 -4.87 -10.00 -9.43
CA HIS A 69 -4.07 -9.34 -10.46
C HIS A 69 -3.32 -8.12 -9.93
N SER A 70 -3.95 -7.32 -9.06
CA SER A 70 -3.28 -6.19 -8.42
C SER A 70 -2.08 -6.66 -7.58
N LEU A 71 -2.28 -7.69 -6.74
CA LEU A 71 -1.19 -8.26 -5.94
C LEU A 71 -0.07 -8.84 -6.80
N GLU A 72 -0.39 -9.55 -7.87
CA GLU A 72 0.60 -10.10 -8.80
C GLU A 72 1.45 -8.99 -9.42
N GLY A 73 0.82 -7.88 -9.83
CA GLY A 73 1.55 -6.69 -10.30
C GLY A 73 2.51 -6.14 -9.26
N TYR A 74 2.08 -6.02 -8.00
CA TYR A 74 2.97 -5.59 -6.92
C TYR A 74 4.08 -6.60 -6.59
N ILE A 75 3.80 -7.91 -6.64
CA ILE A 75 4.81 -8.96 -6.46
C ILE A 75 5.87 -8.86 -7.53
N PHE A 76 5.46 -8.69 -8.79
CA PHE A 76 6.36 -8.54 -9.92
C PHE A 76 7.27 -7.30 -9.75
N MET A 77 6.69 -6.16 -9.36
CA MET A 77 7.47 -4.96 -9.06
C MET A 77 8.47 -5.18 -7.92
N LEU A 78 8.03 -5.78 -6.80
CA LEU A 78 8.88 -6.07 -5.64
C LEU A 78 10.04 -7.01 -5.97
N GLY A 79 9.79 -8.04 -6.79
CA GLY A 79 10.81 -9.00 -7.20
C GLY A 79 11.92 -8.37 -8.04
N SER A 80 11.60 -7.34 -8.81
CA SER A 80 12.53 -6.66 -9.71
C SER A 80 13.35 -5.55 -9.02
N HIS A 81 12.90 -5.08 -7.84
CA HIS A 81 13.29 -3.78 -7.32
C HIS A 81 13.36 -3.71 -5.78
N LYS A 82 14.37 -4.36 -5.17
CA LYS A 82 14.65 -4.21 -3.72
C LYS A 82 15.15 -2.81 -3.35
N GLU A 83 15.69 -2.11 -4.34
CA GLU A 83 16.04 -0.70 -4.26
C GLU A 83 15.35 0.05 -5.40
N GLN A 84 14.85 1.24 -5.10
CA GLN A 84 14.21 2.13 -6.04
C GLN A 84 14.83 3.50 -5.97
N GLU A 85 15.12 4.07 -7.14
CA GLU A 85 15.60 5.44 -7.26
C GLU A 85 14.62 6.22 -8.12
N TRP A 86 14.16 7.35 -7.58
CA TRP A 86 13.27 8.27 -8.27
C TRP A 86 13.89 9.67 -8.26
N GLU A 87 14.01 10.29 -9.43
CA GLU A 87 14.51 11.65 -9.58
C GLU A 87 13.52 12.50 -10.38
N ARG A 88 13.35 13.76 -9.96
CA ARG A 88 12.65 14.78 -10.75
C ARG A 88 13.66 15.47 -11.67
N LYS A 89 13.50 15.33 -12.99
CA LYS A 89 14.51 15.76 -13.98
C LYS A 89 14.47 17.27 -14.32
N ASP A 90 13.39 17.96 -13.98
CA ASP A 90 13.08 19.35 -14.32
C ASP A 90 13.49 20.37 -13.23
N ILE A 91 14.00 19.92 -12.08
CA ILE A 91 14.46 20.81 -10.99
C ILE A 91 15.99 20.71 -10.84
N PRO A 92 16.73 21.84 -10.91
CA PRO A 92 18.16 21.88 -10.55
C PRO A 92 18.34 21.48 -9.08
N ASP A 93 19.38 20.71 -8.75
CA ASP A 93 19.58 20.04 -7.44
C ASP A 93 18.60 18.90 -7.14
N LYS A 94 18.34 18.08 -8.17
CA LYS A 94 17.84 16.69 -8.13
C LYS A 94 17.29 16.25 -6.77
N VAL A 95 15.97 16.38 -6.58
CA VAL A 95 15.30 15.62 -5.53
C VAL A 95 15.33 14.15 -5.94
N ALA A 96 16.43 13.47 -5.57
CA ALA A 96 16.61 12.05 -5.71
C ALA A 96 16.14 11.38 -4.42
N LEU A 97 15.22 10.42 -4.57
CA LEU A 97 14.75 9.58 -3.50
C LEU A 97 15.20 8.15 -3.79
N ARG A 98 16.08 7.61 -2.95
CA ARG A 98 16.41 6.19 -2.95
C ARG A 98 15.68 5.50 -1.83
N ILE A 99 14.95 4.43 -2.15
CA ILE A 99 14.18 3.64 -1.20
C ILE A 99 14.72 2.22 -1.20
N LYS A 100 14.98 1.68 -0.02
CA LYS A 100 15.44 0.30 0.19
C LYS A 100 14.46 -0.44 1.08
N LEU A 101 13.98 -1.59 0.62
CA LEU A 101 13.14 -2.49 1.40
C LEU A 101 13.98 -3.67 1.91
N ASN A 102 14.06 -3.82 3.23
CA ASN A 102 14.66 -4.97 3.90
C ASN A 102 13.55 -5.88 4.44
N GLN A 103 13.70 -7.19 4.30
CA GLN A 103 12.72 -8.19 4.75
C GLN A 103 13.06 -8.76 6.14
N THR A 104 14.33 -8.69 6.54
CA THR A 104 14.83 -9.28 7.79
C THR A 104 15.90 -8.38 8.44
N PRO A 105 15.55 -7.58 9.47
CA PRO A 105 14.18 -7.28 9.92
C PRO A 105 13.40 -6.46 8.87
N PRO A 106 12.05 -6.52 8.87
CA PRO A 106 11.24 -5.73 7.94
C PRO A 106 11.42 -4.22 8.18
N GLN A 107 12.07 -3.54 7.25
CA GLN A 107 12.42 -2.12 7.35
C GLN A 107 12.40 -1.44 5.99
N ILE A 108 12.06 -0.15 5.96
CA ILE A 108 12.10 0.68 4.76
C ILE A 108 12.96 1.89 5.03
N THR A 109 14.00 2.07 4.22
CA THR A 109 14.93 3.20 4.33
C THR A 109 14.79 4.12 3.14
N PHE A 110 14.58 5.39 3.41
CA PHE A 110 14.52 6.49 2.46
C PHE A 110 15.79 7.32 2.58
N GLN A 111 16.51 7.49 1.48
CA GLN A 111 17.64 8.40 1.35
C GLN A 111 17.22 9.53 0.41
N ILE A 112 17.25 10.76 0.93
CA ILE A 112 16.85 11.96 0.20
C ILE A 112 18.12 12.73 -0.18
N ALA A 113 18.12 13.33 -1.37
CA ALA A 113 19.15 14.29 -1.78
C ALA A 113 19.43 15.31 -0.67
N GLY A 114 20.71 15.48 -0.32
CA GLY A 114 21.16 16.22 0.87
C GLY A 114 21.59 15.33 2.05
N GLY A 115 21.62 14.00 1.87
CA GLY A 115 22.20 13.05 2.84
C GLY A 115 21.28 12.65 3.99
N ARG A 116 20.03 13.16 4.01
CA ARG A 116 19.05 12.80 5.04
C ARG A 116 18.56 11.37 4.81
N THR A 117 18.68 10.54 5.84
CA THR A 117 18.16 9.17 5.84
C THR A 117 17.02 9.04 6.84
N ILE A 118 15.91 8.42 6.43
CA ILE A 118 14.76 8.12 7.29
C ILE A 118 14.49 6.62 7.19
N THR A 119 14.39 5.94 8.33
CA THR A 119 14.11 4.50 8.38
C THR A 119 12.82 4.24 9.14
N PHE A 120 11.97 3.40 8.55
CA PHE A 120 10.74 2.91 9.15
C PHE A 120 10.91 1.43 9.50
N ASP A 121 10.67 1.07 10.75
CA ASP A 121 10.83 -0.30 11.27
C ASP A 121 9.44 -0.88 11.57
N ALA A 122 9.21 -2.14 11.18
CA ALA A 122 7.93 -2.81 11.42
C ALA A 122 7.57 -2.99 12.92
N LYS A 123 8.50 -2.79 13.86
CA LYS A 123 8.21 -2.61 15.29
C LYS A 123 7.27 -1.43 15.56
N HIS A 124 7.36 -0.38 14.74
CA HIS A 124 6.46 0.77 14.75
C HIS A 124 5.51 0.66 13.55
N PHE A 125 4.57 -0.28 13.64
CA PHE A 125 3.81 -0.75 12.48
C PHE A 125 3.08 0.37 11.73
N ASP A 126 2.44 1.34 12.41
CA ASP A 126 1.71 2.42 11.73
C ASP A 126 2.62 3.33 10.89
N THR A 127 3.81 3.68 11.39
CA THR A 127 4.77 4.48 10.61
C THR A 127 5.39 3.64 9.49
N TYR A 128 5.60 2.34 9.72
CA TYR A 128 6.01 1.40 8.68
C TYR A 128 5.00 1.31 7.53
N LEU A 129 3.69 1.32 7.83
CA LEU A 129 2.64 1.34 6.80
C LEU A 129 2.70 2.62 5.94
N GLN A 130 2.95 3.77 6.56
CA GLN A 130 3.16 5.03 5.82
C GLN A 130 4.37 4.93 4.89
N GLY A 131 5.47 4.33 5.37
CA GLY A 131 6.64 4.03 4.55
C GLY A 131 6.30 3.14 3.34
N LEU A 132 5.52 2.08 3.56
CA LEU A 132 5.07 1.19 2.46
C LEU A 132 4.19 1.92 1.45
N GLU A 133 3.24 2.75 1.91
CA GLU A 133 2.37 3.53 1.03
C GLU A 133 3.19 4.42 0.09
N ILE A 134 4.18 5.14 0.64
CA ILE A 134 5.10 5.97 -0.13
C ILE A 134 5.91 5.12 -1.11
N TYR A 135 6.47 3.99 -0.66
CA TYR A 135 7.22 3.08 -1.54
C TYR A 135 6.37 2.60 -2.71
N PHE A 136 5.14 2.13 -2.46
CA PHE A 136 4.24 1.68 -3.52
C PHE A 136 3.78 2.82 -4.45
N LEU A 137 3.65 4.05 -3.94
CA LEU A 137 3.42 5.22 -4.79
C LEU A 137 4.60 5.44 -5.75
N ILE A 138 5.83 5.36 -5.26
CA ILE A 138 7.04 5.57 -6.06
C ILE A 138 7.25 4.46 -7.08
N CYS A 139 7.04 3.19 -6.71
CA CYS A 139 7.09 2.08 -7.67
C CYS A 139 6.07 2.25 -8.82
N ARG A 140 4.89 2.81 -8.53
CA ARG A 140 3.92 3.13 -9.59
C ARG A 140 4.32 4.36 -10.39
N ALA A 141 5.00 5.33 -9.76
CA ALA A 141 5.45 6.53 -10.43
C ALA A 141 6.49 6.26 -11.51
N THR A 142 7.42 5.35 -11.26
CA THR A 142 8.43 4.95 -12.24
C THR A 142 7.82 4.28 -13.47
N ALA A 143 6.64 3.68 -13.35
CA ALA A 143 5.95 2.98 -14.43
C ALA A 143 4.83 3.80 -15.11
N LEU A 144 4.04 4.58 -14.37
CA LEU A 144 2.70 5.01 -14.81
C LEU A 144 2.25 6.43 -14.40
N LEU A 145 2.94 7.13 -13.48
CA LEU A 145 2.43 8.41 -12.92
C LEU A 145 3.31 9.61 -13.28
N SER A 146 2.70 10.78 -13.46
CA SER A 146 3.43 12.03 -13.61
C SER A 146 4.09 12.46 -12.29
N ALA A 147 5.22 13.15 -12.39
CA ALA A 147 5.94 13.67 -11.22
C ALA A 147 5.05 14.60 -10.36
N ASP A 148 4.22 15.42 -10.99
CA ASP A 148 3.33 16.35 -10.27
C ASP A 148 2.27 15.63 -9.43
N TYR A 149 1.72 14.52 -9.93
CA TYR A 149 0.76 13.71 -9.17
C TYR A 149 1.40 13.07 -7.94
N VAL A 150 2.64 12.59 -8.07
CA VAL A 150 3.41 12.02 -6.97
C VAL A 150 3.63 13.07 -5.88
N ILE A 151 4.08 14.27 -6.27
CA ILE A 151 4.33 15.37 -5.33
C ILE A 151 3.04 15.81 -4.63
N TYR A 152 1.93 15.92 -5.37
CA TYR A 152 0.62 16.22 -4.79
C TYR A 152 0.25 15.20 -3.69
N LYS A 153 0.42 13.91 -3.96
CA LYS A 153 0.13 12.84 -2.99
C LYS A 153 1.05 12.87 -1.78
N LEU A 154 2.36 13.08 -1.98
CA LEU A 154 3.32 13.18 -0.88
C LEU A 154 3.03 14.39 0.03
N ASN A 155 2.62 15.52 -0.54
CA ASN A 155 2.29 16.72 0.23
C ASN A 155 0.96 16.57 0.99
N ARG A 156 -0.02 15.84 0.45
CA ARG A 156 -1.28 15.56 1.14
C ARG A 156 -1.07 14.71 2.39
N ASN A 157 -0.13 13.76 2.37
CA ASN A 157 0.17 12.90 3.53
C ASN A 157 0.90 13.64 4.68
N LYS A 158 1.26 14.94 4.52
CA LYS A 158 1.80 15.78 5.60
C LYS A 158 0.77 16.38 6.56
N SER A 159 -0.53 16.14 6.39
CA SER A 159 -1.56 16.65 7.32
C SER A 159 -2.28 15.56 8.10
N PRO A 160 -1.82 15.25 9.32
CA PRO A 160 -2.68 14.87 10.42
C PRO A 160 -2.66 15.96 11.51
N ASN A 161 -3.84 16.44 11.91
CA ASN A 161 -4.10 17.35 13.04
C ASN A 161 -3.57 18.79 12.97
N THR A 162 -4.38 19.69 12.42
CA THR A 162 -4.82 20.87 13.20
C THR A 162 -6.34 20.87 13.24
N GLY A 163 -6.89 20.44 14.37
CA GLY A 163 -8.29 20.65 14.69
C GLY A 163 -8.54 22.14 14.88
N GLY A 164 -9.58 22.66 14.23
CA GLY A 164 -9.93 24.07 14.31
C GLY A 164 -11.25 24.37 13.60
N ARG A 165 -12.33 23.80 14.14
CA ARG A 165 -13.75 24.23 14.09
C ARG A 165 -14.26 24.98 12.85
N TYR A 166 -15.33 24.41 12.29
CA TYR A 166 -16.47 25.14 11.75
C TYR A 166 -16.87 26.31 12.65
N SER A 167 -17.03 27.50 12.08
CA SER A 167 -18.16 28.41 12.36
C SER A 167 -18.28 29.42 11.23
N ARG A 168 -19.46 29.39 10.60
CA ARG A 168 -20.21 30.39 9.83
C ARG A 168 -19.50 31.67 9.42
#